data_AF-A0A6M2D5G8-F1
#
_entry.id   AF-A0A6M2D5G8-F1
#
_cell.length_a   1.000
_cell.length_b   1.000
_cell.length_c   1.000
_cell.angle_alpha   90.00
_cell.angle_beta   90.00
_cell.angle_gamma   90.00
#
_symmetry.space_group_name_H-M   'P 1'
#
loop_
_entity.id
_entity.type
_entity.pdbx_description
1 polymer ?
#
loop_
_entity_poly.entity_id
_entity_poly.type
_entity_poly.pdbx_seq_one_letter_code
_entity_poly.pdbx_strand_id
1 'polypeptide(L)'
;MHKAVAIARKYGLSAAISGAGWVYVEDRLVHLDPRLMRSTIHGTDFTLNFRQNQCQLWALPEKCRPQWRVTTARPQWRVTTLPLSTTFCQGFGTSLYKNGRVIKPAPWFNLSKQELQPRYQGGKLCGGGGTAMLDTSVSFNGGGCLRLEYDPKLATKPNVVPYFRLFDFNLPLDSLCVSYTYTDKNRGSLAGHDMSLTLKVREAAGNIAELTLGSLIFVPQSGKYIVERDFTSSTQGDEGQEQRDWWTRKYLVKDVTGSANLEEIGVSFGANESLAFFIGELVVERAEVGSMASRDSPSNKDGADRP
;
A
#
# COMPACT_ATOMS: atom_id res chain seq x y z
N MET A 1 0.52 23.04 19.43
CA MET A 1 1.69 22.78 18.55
C MET A 1 1.53 23.36 17.14
N HIS A 2 0.52 22.96 16.35
CA HIS A 2 0.41 23.37 14.93
C HIS A 2 0.39 24.87 14.63
N LYS A 3 -0.33 25.66 15.46
CA LYS A 3 -0.45 27.11 15.24
C LYS A 3 0.92 27.80 15.29
N ALA A 4 1.79 27.40 16.21
CA ALA A 4 3.14 27.95 16.33
C ALA A 4 4.01 27.59 15.11
N VAL A 5 3.97 26.33 14.67
CA VAL A 5 4.70 25.88 13.46
C VAL A 5 4.19 26.59 12.21
N ALA A 6 2.88 26.77 12.08
CA ALA A 6 2.27 27.49 10.96
C ALA A 6 2.69 28.96 10.92
N ILE A 7 2.79 29.62 12.09
CA ILE A 7 3.27 31.00 12.20
C ILE A 7 4.75 31.10 11.86
N ALA A 8 5.61 30.26 12.44
CA ALA A 8 7.05 30.26 12.17
C ALA A 8 7.36 30.10 10.67
N ARG A 9 6.62 29.21 9.98
CA ARG A 9 6.76 28.99 8.54
C ARG A 9 6.41 30.21 7.68
N LYS A 10 5.54 31.12 8.12
CA LYS A 10 5.26 32.38 7.39
C LYS A 10 6.50 33.28 7.29
N TYR A 11 7.45 33.11 8.20
CA TYR A 11 8.71 33.86 8.23
C TYR A 11 9.89 33.05 7.67
N GLY A 12 9.63 32.00 6.90
CA GLY A 12 10.67 31.15 6.31
C GLY A 12 11.40 30.26 7.32
N LEU A 13 10.92 30.17 8.57
CA LEU A 13 11.57 29.35 9.60
C LEU A 13 11.16 27.88 9.50
N SER A 14 12.13 27.01 9.73
CA SER A 14 11.96 25.56 9.89
C SER A 14 11.50 25.19 11.31
N ALA A 15 11.08 23.95 11.49
CA ALA A 15 10.73 23.41 12.79
C ALA A 15 11.52 22.11 13.03
N ALA A 16 12.00 21.92 14.25
CA ALA A 16 12.62 20.69 14.70
C ALA A 16 11.71 19.99 15.70
N ILE A 17 11.69 18.65 15.67
CA ILE A 17 10.98 17.83 16.67
C ILE A 17 12.04 17.28 17.62
N SER A 18 12.07 17.78 18.85
CA SER A 18 12.92 17.23 19.90
C SER A 18 12.19 16.08 20.60
N GLY A 19 12.90 14.97 20.85
CA GLY A 19 12.36 13.84 21.60
C GLY A 19 11.28 13.04 20.87
N ALA A 20 11.27 12.98 19.53
CA ALA A 20 10.24 12.29 18.73
C ALA A 20 10.02 10.80 19.09
N GLY A 21 10.96 10.19 19.81
CA GLY A 21 10.81 8.87 20.40
C GLY A 21 9.65 8.74 21.40
N TRP A 22 9.07 9.85 21.89
CA TRP A 22 7.89 9.83 22.78
C TRP A 22 6.71 9.05 22.19
N VAL A 23 6.61 8.97 20.86
CA VAL A 23 5.59 8.18 20.15
C VAL A 23 5.63 6.70 20.56
N TYR A 24 6.80 6.20 20.99
CA TYR A 24 7.01 4.86 21.54
C TYR A 24 6.83 4.77 23.07
N VAL A 25 6.81 5.90 23.81
CA VAL A 25 6.97 5.94 25.28
C VAL A 25 5.65 6.18 26.03
N GLU A 26 4.69 6.92 25.47
CA GLU A 26 3.35 7.11 26.11
C GLU A 26 2.62 5.77 26.37
N ASP A 27 3.03 4.71 25.67
CA ASP A 27 2.48 3.36 25.81
C ASP A 27 3.10 2.56 26.98
N ARG A 28 4.30 2.95 27.48
CA ARG A 28 4.92 2.28 28.65
C ARG A 28 4.40 2.76 29.99
N LEU A 29 3.84 3.96 30.07
CA LEU A 29 3.35 4.54 31.32
C LEU A 29 1.98 3.98 31.75
N VAL A 30 1.20 3.43 30.81
CA VAL A 30 -0.06 2.73 31.12
C VAL A 30 0.19 1.40 31.83
N HIS A 31 1.37 0.79 31.65
CA HIS A 31 1.76 -0.44 32.33
C HIS A 31 2.28 -0.25 33.76
N LEU A 32 2.39 1.00 34.24
CA LEU A 32 2.96 1.31 35.56
C LEU A 32 1.93 1.76 36.62
N ASP A 33 0.64 1.91 36.26
CA ASP A 33 -0.43 2.20 37.23
C ASP A 33 -1.43 1.03 37.36
N PRO A 34 -1.32 0.21 38.42
CA PRO A 34 -2.25 -0.89 38.70
C PRO A 34 -3.71 -0.47 38.96
N ARG A 35 -4.00 0.83 39.15
CA ARG A 35 -5.37 1.32 39.42
C ARG A 35 -6.17 1.60 38.15
N LEU A 36 -5.51 1.77 37.01
CA LEU A 36 -6.15 1.92 35.69
C LEU A 36 -6.48 0.57 35.04
N MET A 37 -6.13 -0.56 35.68
CA MET A 37 -6.29 -1.93 35.17
C MET A 37 -7.73 -2.50 35.16
N ARG A 38 -8.76 -1.75 35.57
CA ARG A 38 -10.15 -2.27 35.62
C ARG A 38 -10.97 -2.10 34.35
N SER A 39 -10.43 -1.49 33.28
CA SER A 39 -11.19 -1.24 32.05
C SER A 39 -10.64 -1.91 30.79
N THR A 40 -9.67 -2.83 30.90
CA THR A 40 -9.15 -3.57 29.73
C THR A 40 -9.65 -5.00 29.75
N ILE A 41 -10.97 -5.15 29.68
CA ILE A 41 -11.59 -6.37 29.18
C ILE A 41 -11.65 -6.18 27.66
N HIS A 42 -10.91 -7.01 26.90
CA HIS A 42 -10.67 -7.01 25.45
C HIS A 42 -9.30 -6.46 24.99
N GLY A 43 -8.24 -7.25 25.22
CA GLY A 43 -6.95 -7.30 24.51
C GLY A 43 -6.64 -6.28 23.42
N THR A 44 -6.45 -5.01 23.78
CA THR A 44 -5.90 -3.98 22.88
C THR A 44 -4.38 -3.95 23.00
N ASP A 45 -3.73 -4.15 21.85
CA ASP A 45 -2.31 -4.46 21.66
C ASP A 45 -1.42 -3.19 21.66
N PHE A 46 -0.26 -3.24 22.34
CA PHE A 46 0.80 -2.21 22.40
C PHE A 46 1.14 -1.61 21.02
N THR A 47 0.98 -2.40 19.95
CA THR A 47 1.26 -1.96 18.58
C THR A 47 0.25 -0.94 18.01
N LEU A 48 -1.00 -0.93 18.50
CA LEU A 48 -2.06 -0.03 18.00
C LEU A 48 -1.82 1.43 18.40
N ASN A 49 -1.40 1.66 19.65
CA ASN A 49 -1.15 3.01 20.17
C ASN A 49 0.04 3.67 19.47
N PHE A 50 1.14 2.94 19.27
CA PHE A 50 2.29 3.44 18.52
C PHE A 50 1.93 3.86 17.08
N ARG A 51 1.22 2.99 16.33
CA ARG A 51 0.83 3.26 14.93
C ARG A 51 -0.07 4.48 14.83
N GLN A 52 -1.04 4.60 15.73
CA GLN A 52 -1.96 5.73 15.75
C GLN A 52 -1.25 7.04 16.13
N ASN A 53 -0.38 7.01 17.14
CA ASN A 53 0.42 8.16 17.56
C ASN A 53 1.37 8.60 16.44
N GLN A 54 2.01 7.66 15.75
CA GLN A 54 2.85 7.93 14.59
C GLN A 54 2.05 8.61 13.47
N CYS A 55 0.89 8.08 13.10
CA CYS A 55 0.02 8.68 12.09
C CYS A 55 -0.41 10.10 12.49
N GLN A 56 -0.77 10.33 13.76
CA GLN A 56 -1.17 11.65 14.23
C GLN A 56 -0.01 12.65 14.21
N LEU A 57 1.18 12.25 14.67
CA LEU A 57 2.38 13.09 14.65
C LEU A 57 2.79 13.46 13.20
N TRP A 58 2.75 12.51 12.28
CA TRP A 58 3.15 12.75 10.89
C TRP A 58 2.04 13.32 10.01
N ALA A 59 0.79 13.33 10.48
CA ALA A 59 -0.26 14.19 9.93
C ALA A 59 -0.05 15.68 10.29
N LEU A 60 0.83 16.00 11.25
CA LEU A 60 1.01 17.38 11.69
C LEU A 60 1.52 18.33 10.59
N PRO A 61 2.56 17.97 9.80
CA PRO A 61 3.05 18.76 8.70
C PRO A 61 1.97 19.15 7.68
N GLU A 62 1.00 18.26 7.39
CA GLU A 62 -0.09 18.53 6.45
C GLU A 62 -1.01 19.64 6.98
N LYS A 63 -1.37 19.59 8.26
CA LYS A 63 -2.19 20.63 8.90
C LYS A 63 -1.46 21.97 9.03
N CYS A 64 -0.13 21.96 9.06
CA CYS A 64 0.71 23.17 9.16
C CYS A 64 1.01 23.83 7.80
N ARG A 65 0.60 23.26 6.66
CA ARG A 65 0.74 23.87 5.33
C ARG A 65 -0.48 23.61 4.42
N PRO A 66 -1.52 24.45 4.49
CA PRO A 66 -2.63 24.41 3.53
C PRO A 66 -2.19 24.70 2.08
N GLN A 67 -1.15 25.52 1.87
CA GLN A 67 -0.66 25.91 0.53
C GLN A 67 -0.03 24.77 -0.28
N TRP A 68 0.40 23.67 0.37
CA TRP A 68 0.83 22.45 -0.32
C TRP A 68 -0.30 21.79 -1.13
N ARG A 69 -1.56 22.19 -0.88
CA ARG A 69 -2.73 21.77 -1.66
C ARG A 69 -3.07 22.71 -2.82
N VAL A 70 -2.59 23.96 -2.85
CA VAL A 70 -3.20 25.02 -3.70
C VAL A 70 -2.20 25.77 -4.58
N THR A 71 -0.90 25.75 -4.31
CA THR A 71 0.10 26.22 -5.28
C THR A 71 0.63 25.03 -6.07
N THR A 72 0.66 25.16 -7.40
CA THR A 72 0.98 24.19 -8.46
C THR A 72 2.30 23.39 -8.34
N ALA A 73 3.04 23.50 -7.23
CA ALA A 73 4.11 22.59 -6.87
C ALA A 73 3.58 21.55 -5.86
N ARG A 74 3.11 20.41 -6.39
CA ARG A 74 2.80 19.23 -5.58
C ARG A 74 3.97 18.86 -4.66
N PRO A 75 3.72 18.02 -3.65
CA PRO A 75 4.74 17.47 -2.79
C PRO A 75 6.09 17.12 -3.42
N GLN A 76 7.20 17.49 -2.76
CA GLN A 76 8.57 17.05 -3.11
C GLN A 76 8.77 15.53 -2.99
N TRP A 77 7.96 14.84 -2.20
CA TRP A 77 8.09 13.40 -1.96
C TRP A 77 7.29 12.60 -2.98
N ARG A 78 7.90 12.36 -4.14
CA ARG A 78 7.38 11.52 -5.22
C ARG A 78 8.40 10.45 -5.55
N VAL A 79 7.93 9.30 -6.02
CA VAL A 79 8.76 8.25 -6.58
C VAL A 79 9.24 8.69 -7.96
N THR A 80 10.55 8.80 -8.12
CA THR A 80 11.23 9.26 -9.35
C THR A 80 12.13 8.20 -9.98
N THR A 81 12.17 7.01 -9.41
CA THR A 81 12.98 5.89 -9.88
C THR A 81 12.21 4.58 -9.73
N LEU A 82 12.48 3.63 -10.62
CA LEU A 82 11.97 2.26 -10.57
C LEU A 82 13.14 1.28 -10.39
N PRO A 83 12.91 0.08 -9.82
CA PRO A 83 11.61 -0.43 -9.36
C PRO A 83 11.15 0.20 -8.04
N LEU A 84 9.83 0.34 -7.88
CA LEU A 84 9.20 0.43 -6.56
C LEU A 84 8.73 -0.97 -6.20
N SER A 85 9.19 -1.49 -5.08
CA SER A 85 8.74 -2.76 -4.52
C SER A 85 8.58 -2.58 -3.01
N THR A 86 7.40 -2.94 -2.50
CA THR A 86 7.13 -2.89 -1.06
C THR A 86 6.12 -3.95 -0.67
N THR A 87 6.38 -4.60 0.45
CA THR A 87 5.50 -5.50 1.19
C THR A 87 4.86 -4.78 2.38
N PHE A 88 5.18 -3.49 2.53
CA PHE A 88 4.85 -2.66 3.68
C PHE A 88 5.48 -3.14 4.99
N CYS A 89 6.57 -3.92 4.91
CA CYS A 89 7.30 -4.36 6.08
C CYS A 89 7.94 -3.18 6.83
N GLN A 90 7.65 -3.06 8.13
CA GLN A 90 8.20 -1.99 8.98
C GLN A 90 9.57 -2.34 9.58
N GLY A 91 10.18 -3.45 9.15
CA GLY A 91 11.38 -4.00 9.78
C GLY A 91 11.09 -4.70 11.12
N PHE A 92 9.84 -5.05 11.39
CA PHE A 92 9.46 -5.89 12.55
C PHE A 92 8.11 -6.58 12.29
N GLY A 93 7.79 -7.57 13.11
CA GLY A 93 6.50 -8.25 13.10
C GLY A 93 6.37 -9.26 14.23
N THR A 94 5.14 -9.72 14.50
CA THR A 94 4.87 -10.80 15.47
C THR A 94 5.26 -12.17 14.92
N SER A 95 5.42 -12.28 13.60
CA SER A 95 5.92 -13.43 12.87
C SER A 95 6.59 -12.96 11.57
N LEU A 96 7.47 -13.79 11.01
CA LEU A 96 8.08 -13.56 9.70
C LEU A 96 7.36 -14.41 8.66
N TYR A 97 6.97 -13.79 7.56
CA TYR A 97 6.23 -14.38 6.46
C TYR A 97 7.08 -14.44 5.19
N LYS A 98 6.81 -15.45 4.37
CA LYS A 98 7.30 -15.57 3.00
C LYS A 98 6.18 -16.15 2.14
N ASN A 99 5.80 -15.46 1.07
CA ASN A 99 4.71 -15.85 0.17
C ASN A 99 3.41 -16.24 0.92
N GLY A 100 3.04 -15.46 1.94
CA GLY A 100 1.86 -15.68 2.77
C GLY A 100 2.00 -16.76 3.85
N ARG A 101 3.12 -17.50 3.87
CA ARG A 101 3.38 -18.58 4.83
C ARG A 101 4.27 -18.09 5.97
N VAL A 102 3.96 -18.50 7.20
CA VAL A 102 4.79 -18.19 8.37
C VAL A 102 6.07 -19.02 8.29
N ILE A 103 7.23 -18.36 8.19
CA ILE A 103 8.54 -19.02 8.25
C ILE A 103 9.21 -18.89 9.62
N LYS A 104 8.79 -17.92 10.43
CA LYS A 104 9.18 -17.80 11.85
C LYS A 104 7.97 -17.38 12.68
N PRO A 105 7.38 -18.29 13.48
CA PRO A 105 6.21 -18.01 14.33
C PRO A 105 6.62 -17.32 15.64
N ALA A 106 7.45 -16.28 15.56
CA ALA A 106 7.93 -15.55 16.73
C ALA A 106 8.23 -14.08 16.38
N PRO A 107 8.13 -13.16 17.35
CA PRO A 107 8.46 -11.76 17.14
C PRO A 107 9.88 -11.57 16.59
N TRP A 108 10.03 -10.60 15.70
CA TRP A 108 11.31 -10.27 15.10
C TRP A 108 11.40 -8.77 14.83
N PHE A 109 12.64 -8.28 14.78
CA PHE A 109 12.97 -6.88 14.55
C PHE A 109 14.30 -6.80 13.81
N ASN A 110 14.32 -6.08 12.71
CA ASN A 110 15.48 -5.71 11.91
C ASN A 110 15.10 -4.51 11.03
N LEU A 111 15.44 -3.29 11.45
CA LEU A 111 15.13 -2.07 10.70
C LEU A 111 15.82 -1.99 9.34
N SER A 112 16.89 -2.74 9.10
CA SER A 112 17.50 -2.86 7.77
C SER A 112 16.58 -3.59 6.77
N LYS A 113 15.47 -4.18 7.25
CA LYS A 113 14.40 -4.77 6.43
C LYS A 113 13.17 -3.88 6.36
N GLN A 114 13.23 -2.63 6.84
CA GLN A 114 12.15 -1.68 6.67
C GLN A 114 12.04 -1.27 5.20
N GLU A 115 10.84 -1.33 4.66
CA GLU A 115 10.54 -1.01 3.27
C GLU A 115 9.74 0.29 3.16
N LEU A 116 9.51 0.76 1.94
CA LEU A 116 8.79 1.98 1.66
C LEU A 116 7.33 1.90 2.14
N GLN A 117 6.91 2.85 2.95
CA GLN A 117 5.56 2.92 3.52
C GLN A 117 4.65 3.85 2.70
N PRO A 118 3.32 3.59 2.64
CA PRO A 118 2.42 4.43 1.87
C PRO A 118 2.37 5.84 2.43
N ARG A 119 2.18 6.81 1.56
CA ARG A 119 2.16 8.22 1.91
C ARG A 119 0.95 8.59 2.77
N TYR A 120 -0.22 8.07 2.40
CA TYR A 120 -1.47 8.40 3.06
C TYR A 120 -1.89 7.26 3.97
N GLN A 121 -1.83 7.52 5.27
CA GLN A 121 -2.19 6.58 6.34
C GLN A 121 -3.01 7.29 7.41
N GLY A 122 -3.71 6.52 8.22
CA GLY A 122 -4.55 6.99 9.30
C GLY A 122 -6.05 6.83 9.01
N GLY A 123 -6.85 7.48 9.84
CA GLY A 123 -8.32 7.40 9.77
C GLY A 123 -8.96 8.58 9.05
N LYS A 124 -10.27 8.45 8.79
CA LYS A 124 -11.13 9.44 8.12
C LYS A 124 -10.75 9.70 6.65
N LEU A 125 -10.12 8.70 6.01
CA LEU A 125 -9.94 8.66 4.56
C LEU A 125 -11.29 8.41 3.87
N CYS A 126 -11.33 8.43 2.53
CA CYS A 126 -12.53 8.06 1.76
C CYS A 126 -13.80 8.78 2.23
N GLY A 127 -13.73 10.10 2.40
CA GLY A 127 -14.88 10.89 2.87
C GLY A 127 -15.27 10.61 4.33
N GLY A 128 -14.36 10.13 5.17
CA GLY A 128 -14.59 9.88 6.60
C GLY A 128 -14.77 8.41 6.95
N GLY A 129 -15.16 7.57 5.98
CA GLY A 129 -15.45 6.15 6.20
C GLY A 129 -14.24 5.21 6.08
N GLY A 130 -13.09 5.72 5.63
CA GLY A 130 -11.90 4.89 5.35
C GLY A 130 -10.81 4.97 6.40
N THR A 131 -10.10 3.86 6.61
CA THR A 131 -8.84 3.77 7.36
C THR A 131 -7.77 3.05 6.53
N ALA A 132 -6.54 3.54 6.58
CA ALA A 132 -5.37 2.85 6.01
C ALA A 132 -4.29 2.77 7.08
N MET A 133 -4.01 1.56 7.56
CA MET A 133 -3.11 1.32 8.68
C MET A 133 -2.20 0.14 8.36
N LEU A 134 -0.94 0.24 8.74
CA LEU A 134 -0.04 -0.91 8.71
C LEU A 134 -0.53 -1.95 9.74
N ASP A 135 -0.42 -3.23 9.42
CA ASP A 135 -0.89 -4.34 10.25
C ASP A 135 0.19 -5.43 10.32
N THR A 136 0.41 -6.01 11.50
CA THR A 136 1.41 -7.08 11.76
C THR A 136 0.79 -8.44 12.05
N SER A 137 -0.54 -8.57 12.03
CA SER A 137 -1.26 -9.83 12.28
C SER A 137 -1.20 -10.79 11.09
N VAL A 138 -1.05 -10.24 9.88
CA VAL A 138 -0.90 -10.98 8.63
C VAL A 138 0.13 -10.28 7.73
N SER A 139 0.80 -11.03 6.88
CA SER A 139 1.71 -10.48 5.87
C SER A 139 1.90 -11.48 4.73
N PHE A 140 2.23 -10.97 3.54
CA PHE A 140 2.65 -11.80 2.43
C PHE A 140 4.16 -12.08 2.52
N ASN A 141 4.96 -11.04 2.67
CA ASN A 141 6.42 -11.12 2.83
C ASN A 141 6.86 -10.19 3.97
N GLY A 142 7.80 -10.64 4.80
CA GLY A 142 8.29 -9.85 5.92
C GLY A 142 7.35 -9.95 7.13
N GLY A 143 6.98 -8.81 7.71
CA GLY A 143 6.41 -8.76 9.08
C GLY A 143 5.14 -7.94 9.19
N GLY A 144 4.72 -7.30 8.12
CA GLY A 144 3.50 -6.52 8.08
C GLY A 144 2.92 -6.42 6.69
N CYS A 145 1.77 -5.77 6.59
CA CYS A 145 1.06 -5.45 5.38
C CYS A 145 0.32 -4.12 5.56
N LEU A 146 -0.32 -3.63 4.51
CA LEU A 146 -1.22 -2.48 4.59
C LEU A 146 -2.68 -2.95 4.68
N ARG A 147 -3.35 -2.64 5.80
CA ARG A 147 -4.79 -2.85 5.97
C ARG A 147 -5.56 -1.63 5.54
N LEU A 148 -6.51 -1.83 4.63
CA LEU A 148 -7.47 -0.84 4.17
C LEU A 148 -8.84 -1.25 4.67
N GLU A 149 -9.53 -0.39 5.40
CA GLU A 149 -10.91 -0.62 5.82
C GLU A 149 -11.80 0.52 5.37
N TYR A 150 -13.04 0.18 5.02
CA TYR A 150 -14.03 1.16 4.67
C TYR A 150 -15.38 0.76 5.25
N ASP A 151 -16.04 1.71 5.90
CA ASP A 151 -17.42 1.59 6.36
C ASP A 151 -18.28 2.68 5.71
N PRO A 152 -19.18 2.32 4.76
CA PRO A 152 -20.07 3.28 4.11
C PRO A 152 -20.95 4.06 5.10
N LYS A 153 -21.28 3.50 6.28
CA LYS A 153 -22.11 4.17 7.30
C LYS A 153 -21.38 5.31 8.00
N LEU A 154 -20.05 5.28 7.99
CA LEU A 154 -19.19 6.32 8.55
C LEU A 154 -18.81 7.38 7.51
N ALA A 155 -19.15 7.17 6.24
CA ALA A 155 -18.88 8.14 5.19
C ALA A 155 -19.77 9.38 5.35
N THR A 156 -19.16 10.55 5.22
CA THR A 156 -19.84 11.85 5.31
C THR A 156 -20.74 12.16 4.11
N LYS A 157 -20.61 11.41 3.02
CA LYS A 157 -21.38 11.59 1.79
C LYS A 157 -21.93 10.23 1.34
N PRO A 158 -23.16 10.19 0.79
CA PRO A 158 -23.71 8.96 0.21
C PRO A 158 -22.91 8.56 -1.04
N ASN A 159 -22.88 7.26 -1.33
CA ASN A 159 -22.32 6.67 -2.55
C ASN A 159 -20.83 7.02 -2.81
N VAL A 160 -20.05 7.23 -1.75
CA VAL A 160 -18.60 7.39 -1.88
C VAL A 160 -17.99 6.04 -2.28
N VAL A 161 -17.35 6.01 -3.44
CA VAL A 161 -16.46 4.91 -3.82
C VAL A 161 -15.16 5.09 -3.04
N PRO A 162 -14.75 4.13 -2.19
CA PRO A 162 -13.53 4.27 -1.43
C PRO A 162 -12.31 4.29 -2.35
N TYR A 163 -11.44 5.28 -2.13
CA TYR A 163 -10.19 5.44 -2.85
C TYR A 163 -9.07 5.77 -1.87
N PHE A 164 -8.11 4.84 -1.76
CA PHE A 164 -6.94 4.94 -0.91
C PHE A 164 -5.73 5.26 -1.76
N ARG A 165 -5.28 6.51 -1.73
CA ARG A 165 -4.06 6.94 -2.40
C ARG A 165 -2.84 6.36 -1.69
N LEU A 166 -1.93 5.69 -2.40
CA LEU A 166 -0.77 5.04 -1.78
C LEU A 166 0.51 5.84 -2.03
N PHE A 167 0.82 6.10 -3.29
CA PHE A 167 2.09 6.70 -3.71
C PHE A 167 1.88 7.76 -4.78
N ASP A 168 2.70 8.81 -4.73
CA ASP A 168 2.80 9.82 -5.78
C ASP A 168 4.05 9.56 -6.62
N PHE A 169 3.94 9.77 -7.92
CA PHE A 169 4.99 9.51 -8.90
C PHE A 169 5.32 10.77 -9.71
N ASN A 170 6.53 10.78 -10.23
CA ASN A 170 6.97 11.68 -11.28
C ASN A 170 7.89 10.90 -12.22
N LEU A 171 7.26 10.04 -13.01
CA LEU A 171 7.92 9.11 -13.92
C LEU A 171 7.13 9.04 -15.24
N PRO A 172 7.82 8.94 -16.39
CA PRO A 172 7.17 8.59 -17.64
C PRO A 172 6.44 7.25 -17.51
N LEU A 173 5.23 7.14 -18.04
CA LEU A 173 4.48 5.89 -18.01
C LEU A 173 5.20 4.84 -18.85
N ASP A 174 5.56 5.15 -20.10
CA ASP A 174 6.23 4.23 -21.04
C ASP A 174 5.59 2.83 -21.03
N SER A 175 6.36 1.79 -20.70
CA SER A 175 5.89 0.44 -20.45
C SER A 175 6.22 0.01 -19.02
N LEU A 176 5.20 -0.29 -18.22
CA LEU A 176 5.31 -0.75 -16.83
C LEU A 176 4.78 -2.16 -16.65
N CYS A 177 5.48 -2.94 -15.83
CA CYS A 177 4.92 -4.10 -15.15
C CYS A 177 4.45 -3.64 -13.76
N VAL A 178 3.17 -3.86 -13.47
CA VAL A 178 2.57 -3.49 -12.20
C VAL A 178 1.90 -4.71 -11.59
N SER A 179 2.26 -5.04 -10.36
CA SER A 179 1.60 -6.11 -9.61
C SER A 179 1.27 -5.72 -8.20
N TYR A 180 0.21 -6.32 -7.68
CA TYR A 180 -0.15 -6.20 -6.28
C TYR A 180 -0.73 -7.51 -5.75
N THR A 181 -0.41 -7.80 -4.50
CA THR A 181 -0.83 -9.00 -3.79
C THR A 181 -1.71 -8.60 -2.62
N TYR A 182 -2.91 -9.17 -2.53
CA TYR A 182 -3.87 -8.80 -1.50
C TYR A 182 -4.70 -9.99 -1.02
N THR A 183 -5.33 -9.81 0.13
CA THR A 183 -6.31 -10.75 0.69
C THR A 183 -7.43 -9.97 1.40
N ASP A 184 -8.56 -10.61 1.68
CA ASP A 184 -9.66 -10.02 2.44
C ASP A 184 -9.68 -10.51 3.88
N LYS A 185 -10.45 -9.81 4.73
CA LYS A 185 -10.64 -10.20 6.14
C LYS A 185 -11.42 -11.51 6.31
N ASN A 186 -12.24 -11.88 5.32
CA ASN A 186 -13.15 -13.01 5.35
C ASN A 186 -12.55 -14.29 4.73
N ARG A 187 -11.22 -14.40 4.75
CA ARG A 187 -10.41 -15.61 4.58
C ARG A 187 -11.01 -16.61 3.58
N GLY A 188 -10.87 -16.30 2.30
CA GLY A 188 -11.07 -17.27 1.22
C GLY A 188 -12.44 -17.24 0.55
N SER A 189 -13.34 -16.32 0.93
CA SER A 189 -14.59 -16.10 0.19
C SER A 189 -14.58 -14.74 -0.54
N LEU A 190 -13.91 -14.71 -1.69
CA LEU A 190 -14.03 -13.63 -2.68
C LEU A 190 -15.38 -13.67 -3.42
N ALA A 191 -16.41 -14.33 -2.89
CA ALA A 191 -17.73 -14.35 -3.49
C ALA A 191 -18.41 -12.97 -3.37
N GLY A 192 -17.85 -11.96 -4.04
CA GLY A 192 -18.46 -10.64 -4.23
C GLY A 192 -17.51 -9.45 -4.35
N HIS A 193 -16.32 -9.47 -3.71
CA HIS A 193 -15.56 -8.23 -3.46
C HIS A 193 -14.21 -8.19 -4.19
N ASP A 194 -14.11 -7.35 -5.22
CA ASP A 194 -12.88 -7.16 -6.00
C ASP A 194 -12.13 -5.89 -5.56
N MET A 195 -10.81 -6.02 -5.39
CA MET A 195 -9.92 -4.88 -5.16
C MET A 195 -9.23 -4.51 -6.48
N SER A 196 -9.25 -3.22 -6.81
CA SER A 196 -8.65 -2.68 -8.02
C SER A 196 -7.53 -1.69 -7.69
N LEU A 197 -6.42 -1.78 -8.41
CA LEU A 197 -5.38 -0.77 -8.39
C LEU A 197 -5.71 0.32 -9.41
N THR A 198 -5.64 1.59 -9.02
CA THR A 198 -5.89 2.72 -9.91
C THR A 198 -4.61 3.51 -10.14
N LEU A 199 -4.22 3.65 -11.40
CA LEU A 199 -3.12 4.51 -11.83
C LEU A 199 -3.71 5.82 -12.35
N LYS A 200 -3.26 6.95 -11.81
CA LYS A 200 -3.56 8.26 -12.42
C LYS A 200 -2.38 8.71 -13.25
N VAL A 201 -2.66 9.04 -14.49
CA VAL A 201 -1.67 9.36 -15.51
C VAL A 201 -1.95 10.77 -16.02
N ARG A 202 -0.94 11.62 -16.05
CA ARG A 202 -1.01 12.94 -16.70
C ARG A 202 -0.64 12.82 -18.16
N GLU A 203 -1.56 13.19 -19.03
CA GLU A 203 -1.33 13.26 -20.48
C GLU A 203 -0.54 14.53 -20.85
N ALA A 204 0.03 14.56 -22.05
CA ALA A 204 0.73 15.73 -22.59
C ALA A 204 -0.13 17.02 -22.59
N ALA A 205 -1.44 16.88 -22.82
CA ALA A 205 -2.39 18.00 -22.76
C ALA A 205 -2.66 18.52 -21.33
N GLY A 206 -2.06 17.91 -20.30
CA GLY A 206 -2.24 18.26 -18.89
C GLY A 206 -3.43 17.59 -18.21
N ASN A 207 -4.29 16.90 -18.98
CA ASN A 207 -5.42 16.13 -18.46
C ASN A 207 -4.96 14.93 -17.63
N ILE A 208 -5.77 14.50 -16.67
CA ILE A 208 -5.52 13.30 -15.87
C ILE A 208 -6.46 12.19 -16.37
N ALA A 209 -5.87 11.08 -16.79
CA ALA A 209 -6.55 9.83 -17.10
C ALA A 209 -6.42 8.87 -15.92
N GLU A 210 -7.47 8.09 -15.65
CA GLU A 210 -7.47 7.06 -14.59
C GLU A 210 -7.59 5.68 -15.23
N LEU A 211 -6.61 4.81 -14.97
CA LEU A 211 -6.58 3.42 -15.39
C LEU A 211 -6.90 2.55 -14.17
N THR A 212 -7.95 1.73 -14.24
CA THR A 212 -8.35 0.83 -13.15
C THR A 212 -8.00 -0.61 -13.52
N LEU A 213 -7.17 -1.22 -12.69
CA LEU A 213 -6.56 -2.54 -12.86
C LEU A 213 -7.12 -3.49 -11.81
N GLY A 214 -8.29 -4.09 -12.07
CA GLY A 214 -8.95 -5.07 -11.21
C GLY A 214 -9.23 -6.37 -11.93
N SER A 215 -10.25 -7.11 -11.48
CA SER A 215 -10.84 -8.21 -12.27
C SER A 215 -11.37 -7.70 -13.59
N LEU A 216 -11.99 -6.52 -13.55
CA LEU A 216 -12.31 -5.73 -14.71
C LEU A 216 -11.23 -4.66 -14.90
N ILE A 217 -10.84 -4.45 -16.15
CA ILE A 217 -9.89 -3.41 -16.53
C ILE A 217 -10.70 -2.26 -17.14
N PHE A 218 -10.46 -1.05 -16.64
CA PHE A 218 -11.04 0.17 -17.22
C PHE A 218 -9.92 1.09 -17.69
N VAL A 219 -9.97 1.42 -18.98
CA VAL A 219 -9.06 2.36 -19.64
C VAL A 219 -9.93 3.40 -20.36
N PRO A 220 -9.68 4.71 -20.20
CA PRO A 220 -10.43 5.74 -20.90
C PRO A 220 -10.33 5.56 -22.43
N GLN A 221 -11.48 5.62 -23.11
CA GLN A 221 -11.58 5.36 -24.55
C GLN A 221 -10.78 6.39 -25.37
N SER A 222 -9.58 6.02 -25.81
CA SER A 222 -8.83 6.76 -26.84
C SER A 222 -7.70 5.97 -27.53
N GLY A 223 -7.55 4.67 -27.29
CA GLY A 223 -6.46 3.87 -27.87
C GLY A 223 -5.04 4.26 -27.42
N LYS A 224 -4.92 5.24 -26.49
CA LYS A 224 -3.64 5.77 -25.99
C LYS A 224 -2.92 4.81 -25.04
N TYR A 225 -3.66 3.98 -24.32
CA TYR A 225 -3.11 3.07 -23.33
C TYR A 225 -3.51 1.63 -23.62
N ILE A 226 -2.55 0.73 -23.50
CA ILE A 226 -2.78 -0.71 -23.58
C ILE A 226 -2.55 -1.28 -22.18
N VAL A 227 -3.51 -2.06 -21.70
CA VAL A 227 -3.42 -2.77 -20.42
C VAL A 227 -3.71 -4.23 -20.66
N GLU A 228 -2.73 -5.08 -20.40
CA GLU A 228 -2.84 -6.53 -20.52
C GLU A 228 -2.66 -7.15 -19.14
N ARG A 229 -3.54 -8.07 -18.77
CA ARG A 229 -3.42 -8.83 -17.52
C ARG A 229 -2.66 -10.12 -17.78
N ASP A 230 -1.67 -10.36 -16.95
CA ASP A 230 -0.96 -11.63 -16.92
C ASP A 230 -1.74 -12.60 -16.00
N PHE A 231 -2.29 -13.65 -16.61
CA PHE A 231 -3.03 -14.71 -15.90
C PHE A 231 -2.14 -15.86 -15.43
N THR A 232 -0.84 -15.85 -15.77
CA THR A 232 0.05 -16.99 -15.50
C THR A 232 0.51 -17.09 -14.04
N SER A 233 0.22 -16.10 -13.18
CA SER A 233 0.81 -15.98 -11.84
C SER A 233 -0.15 -16.25 -10.67
N SER A 234 -1.26 -16.98 -10.85
CA SER A 234 -2.07 -17.42 -9.71
C SER A 234 -1.35 -18.53 -8.95
N THR A 235 -0.54 -18.17 -7.95
CA THR A 235 -0.01 -19.14 -6.99
C THR A 235 -1.13 -19.65 -6.09
N GLN A 236 -1.85 -20.67 -6.52
CA GLN A 236 -2.36 -21.69 -5.59
C GLN A 236 -1.14 -22.52 -5.17
N GLY A 237 -0.82 -22.50 -3.89
CA GLY A 237 0.33 -23.23 -3.36
C GLY A 237 -0.06 -24.61 -2.89
N ASP A 238 0.94 -25.49 -2.86
CA ASP A 238 0.85 -26.91 -2.56
C ASP A 238 0.13 -27.22 -1.24
N GLU A 239 -0.65 -28.30 -1.30
CA GLU A 239 -1.43 -28.93 -0.24
C GLU A 239 -0.58 -29.25 1.01
N GLY A 240 -1.05 -28.84 2.19
CA GLY A 240 -0.56 -29.39 3.46
C GLY A 240 -0.59 -28.49 4.70
N GLN A 241 -0.68 -27.17 4.58
CA GLN A 241 -0.80 -26.24 5.73
C GLN A 241 -1.64 -25.01 5.35
N GLU A 242 -2.41 -24.48 6.31
CA GLU A 242 -3.33 -23.32 6.16
C GLU A 242 -2.73 -22.19 5.29
N GLN A 243 -2.98 -22.29 3.99
CA GLN A 243 -2.58 -21.29 3.03
C GLN A 243 -3.61 -20.16 3.12
N ARG A 244 -3.19 -18.99 3.60
CA ARG A 244 -4.02 -17.79 3.47
C ARG A 244 -4.10 -17.46 1.98
N ASP A 245 -5.31 -17.35 1.46
CA ASP A 245 -5.56 -17.05 0.04
C ASP A 245 -5.14 -15.61 -0.26
N TRP A 246 -3.86 -15.43 -0.60
CA TRP A 246 -3.34 -14.21 -1.17
C TRP A 246 -3.48 -14.27 -2.69
N TRP A 247 -4.06 -13.23 -3.28
CA TRP A 247 -4.22 -13.09 -4.72
C TRP A 247 -3.24 -12.08 -5.26
N THR A 248 -2.44 -12.49 -6.24
CA THR A 248 -1.55 -11.61 -6.97
C THR A 248 -2.16 -11.31 -8.33
N ARG A 249 -2.23 -10.02 -8.67
CA ARG A 249 -2.61 -9.56 -10.01
C ARG A 249 -1.43 -8.83 -10.61
N LYS A 250 -1.15 -9.13 -11.88
CA LYS A 250 -0.04 -8.54 -12.63
C LYS A 250 -0.55 -8.01 -13.95
N TYR A 251 -0.11 -6.81 -14.29
CA TYR A 251 -0.53 -6.07 -15.47
C TYR A 251 0.68 -5.51 -16.19
N LEU A 252 0.62 -5.56 -17.52
CA LEU A 252 1.48 -4.80 -18.41
C LEU A 252 0.70 -3.56 -18.84
N VAL A 253 1.21 -2.37 -18.50
CA VAL A 253 0.60 -1.09 -18.84
C VAL A 253 1.52 -0.36 -19.80
N LYS A 254 1.03 0.03 -20.97
CA LYS A 254 1.78 0.75 -21.99
C LYS A 254 1.11 2.06 -22.36
N ASP A 255 1.87 3.13 -22.41
CA ASP A 255 1.53 4.36 -23.12
C ASP A 255 1.99 4.24 -24.58
N VAL A 256 1.03 4.16 -25.50
CA VAL A 256 1.28 4.06 -26.94
C VAL A 256 1.86 5.36 -27.49
N THR A 257 1.60 6.49 -26.83
CA THR A 257 2.06 7.82 -27.25
C THR A 257 3.44 8.18 -26.71
N GLY A 258 3.90 7.50 -25.64
CA GLY A 258 5.17 7.78 -24.95
C GLY A 258 5.28 9.18 -24.35
N SER A 259 4.15 9.82 -24.04
CA SER A 259 4.10 11.23 -23.62
C SER A 259 3.49 11.45 -22.23
N ALA A 260 2.92 10.39 -21.65
CA ALA A 260 2.19 10.44 -20.40
C ALA A 260 3.11 10.16 -19.21
N ASN A 261 2.79 10.76 -18.06
CA ASN A 261 3.52 10.55 -16.81
C ASN A 261 2.62 9.87 -15.78
N LEU A 262 3.12 8.82 -15.13
CA LEU A 262 2.50 8.26 -13.94
C LEU A 262 2.60 9.27 -12.81
N GLU A 263 1.46 9.61 -12.22
CA GLU A 263 1.37 10.62 -11.16
C GLU A 263 1.01 10.05 -9.80
N GLU A 264 0.24 8.97 -9.78
CA GLU A 264 -0.37 8.45 -8.56
C GLU A 264 -0.72 6.98 -8.75
N ILE A 265 -0.48 6.19 -7.70
CA ILE A 265 -1.09 4.88 -7.54
C ILE A 265 -1.92 4.90 -6.27
N GLY A 266 -3.14 4.39 -6.39
CA GLY A 266 -4.03 4.13 -5.27
C GLY A 266 -4.82 2.87 -5.48
N VAL A 267 -5.69 2.57 -4.52
CA VAL A 267 -6.55 1.38 -4.53
C VAL A 267 -7.99 1.81 -4.33
N SER A 268 -8.89 1.17 -5.08
CA SER A 268 -10.34 1.31 -4.93
C SER A 268 -11.00 -0.06 -4.92
N PHE A 269 -12.19 -0.12 -4.33
CA PHE A 269 -13.03 -1.31 -4.34
C PHE A 269 -14.49 -0.89 -4.18
N GLY A 270 -15.41 -1.70 -4.73
CA GLY A 270 -16.83 -1.52 -4.49
C GLY A 270 -17.17 -1.94 -3.05
N ALA A 271 -17.95 -1.12 -2.34
CA ALA A 271 -18.34 -1.43 -0.97
C ALA A 271 -19.74 -0.91 -0.68
N ASN A 272 -20.70 -1.84 -0.62
CA ASN A 272 -22.06 -1.57 -0.14
C ASN A 272 -22.19 -1.85 1.38
N GLU A 273 -21.17 -2.47 1.96
CA GLU A 273 -21.06 -2.84 3.36
C GLU A 273 -19.64 -2.56 3.88
N SER A 274 -19.42 -2.75 5.18
CA SER A 274 -18.10 -2.56 5.78
C SER A 274 -17.12 -3.64 5.29
N LEU A 275 -16.04 -3.23 4.64
CA LEU A 275 -15.05 -4.14 4.04
C LEU A 275 -13.64 -3.83 4.53
N ALA A 276 -12.81 -4.87 4.57
CA ALA A 276 -11.40 -4.74 4.89
C ALA A 276 -10.55 -5.62 3.97
N PHE A 277 -9.54 -5.01 3.36
CA PHE A 277 -8.53 -5.66 2.53
C PHE A 277 -7.14 -5.48 3.15
N PHE A 278 -6.27 -6.46 2.91
CA PHE A 278 -4.87 -6.42 3.27
C PHE A 278 -4.04 -6.48 2.00
N ILE A 279 -3.18 -5.50 1.78
CA ILE A 279 -2.22 -5.47 0.67
C ILE A 279 -0.87 -5.91 1.21
N GLY A 280 -0.39 -7.04 0.73
CA GLY A 280 0.84 -7.69 1.17
C GLY A 280 2.03 -7.38 0.29
N GLU A 281 1.81 -6.93 -0.95
CA GLU A 281 2.87 -6.52 -1.87
C GLU A 281 2.35 -5.56 -2.93
N LEU A 282 3.18 -4.58 -3.33
CA LEU A 282 3.00 -3.72 -4.49
C LEU A 282 4.36 -3.61 -5.21
N VAL A 283 4.36 -3.92 -6.50
CA VAL A 283 5.53 -3.80 -7.38
C VAL A 283 5.17 -2.95 -8.60
N VAL A 284 6.04 -2.02 -8.92
CA VAL A 284 6.00 -1.19 -10.12
C VAL A 284 7.41 -1.17 -10.70
N GLU A 285 7.56 -1.64 -11.92
CA GLU A 285 8.87 -1.74 -12.57
C GLU A 285 8.74 -1.48 -14.07
N ARG A 286 9.86 -1.23 -14.75
CA ARG A 286 9.87 -1.13 -16.21
C ARG A 286 9.62 -2.52 -16.78
N ALA A 287 8.77 -2.62 -17.80
CA ALA A 287 8.65 -3.86 -18.54
C ALA A 287 9.98 -4.14 -19.26
N GLU A 288 10.52 -5.34 -19.12
CA GLU A 288 11.71 -5.72 -19.89
C GLU A 288 11.41 -5.72 -21.38
N VAL A 289 12.29 -5.10 -22.16
CA VAL A 289 12.24 -5.10 -23.63
C VAL A 289 12.59 -6.51 -24.10
N GLY A 290 11.59 -7.40 -24.24
CA GLY A 290 11.76 -8.73 -24.85
C GLY A 290 11.01 -9.90 -24.20
N SER A 291 10.42 -9.76 -23.01
CA SER A 291 9.90 -10.92 -22.24
C SER A 291 8.49 -11.42 -22.63
N MET A 292 8.05 -11.24 -23.87
CA MET A 292 6.84 -11.92 -24.39
C MET A 292 7.11 -12.81 -25.62
N ALA A 293 8.37 -13.00 -26.02
CA ALA A 293 8.74 -14.04 -26.97
C ALA A 293 9.12 -15.34 -26.23
N SER A 294 8.27 -16.35 -26.38
CA SER A 294 8.53 -17.79 -26.21
C SER A 294 9.61 -18.21 -25.20
N ARG A 295 9.18 -18.60 -23.98
CA ARG A 295 9.90 -19.66 -23.27
C ARG A 295 9.43 -21.00 -23.80
N ASP A 296 9.93 -21.37 -24.97
CA ASP A 296 10.00 -22.79 -25.33
C ASP A 296 10.91 -23.48 -24.30
N SER A 297 10.38 -24.55 -23.73
CA SER A 297 11.09 -25.38 -22.76
C SER A 297 12.29 -26.03 -23.43
N PRO A 298 13.49 -26.01 -22.85
CA PRO A 298 14.52 -26.96 -23.25
C PRO A 298 14.09 -28.33 -22.70
N SER A 299 13.70 -29.18 -23.64
CA SER A 299 13.51 -30.61 -23.43
C SER A 299 14.70 -31.23 -22.70
N ASN A 300 14.38 -32.00 -21.68
CA ASN A 300 15.23 -32.95 -21.01
C ASN A 300 15.91 -33.89 -22.02
N LYS A 301 17.25 -33.95 -22.04
CA LYS A 301 18.04 -35.09 -22.53
C LYS A 301 19.39 -35.18 -21.79
N ASP A 302 19.45 -36.17 -20.90
CA ASP A 302 20.54 -37.10 -20.57
C ASP A 302 22.02 -36.69 -20.68
N GLY A 303 22.78 -37.06 -19.65
CA GLY A 303 24.23 -37.24 -19.76
C GLY A 303 24.92 -37.43 -18.42
N ALA A 304 25.01 -38.68 -17.97
CA ALA A 304 25.93 -39.12 -16.93
C ALA A 304 27.39 -38.76 -17.30
N ASP A 305 28.20 -38.27 -16.37
CA ASP A 305 29.30 -39.05 -15.76
C ASP A 305 30.08 -38.26 -14.70
N ARG A 306 30.58 -39.03 -13.72
CA ARG A 306 31.54 -38.67 -12.66
C ARG A 306 32.99 -38.60 -13.21
N PRO A 307 34.01 -38.06 -12.50
CA PRO A 307 34.52 -38.57 -11.21
C PRO A 307 34.09 -37.75 -9.98
#